data_AF-A0A2V9QL84-F1
#
_entry.id   AF-A0A2V9QL84-F1
#
_cell.length_a   1.000
_cell.length_b   1.000
_cell.length_c   1.000
_cell.angle_alpha   90.00
_cell.angle_beta   90.00
_cell.angle_gamma   90.00
#
_symmetry.space_group_name_H-M   'P 1'
#
loop_
_entity.id
_entity.type
_entity.pdbx_description
1 polymer ?
#
loop_
_entity_poly.entity_id
_entity_poly.type
_entity_poly.pdbx_seq_one_letter_code
_entity_poly.pdbx_strand_id
1 'polypeptide(L)' 'MAKVFTIPVPPKLTDRKERERTSDPRYVDGQRLLVEAMRYLAQTDPISNRNAIELLSEHVRTRFRMTDSPLG' A
#
# COMPACT_ATOMS: atom_id res chain seq x y z
N MET A 1 13.33 54.25 4.33
CA MET A 1 13.69 52.89 3.89
C MET A 1 13.04 51.89 4.83
N ALA A 2 12.15 51.02 4.33
CA ALA A 2 11.47 50.02 5.16
C ALA A 2 12.30 48.73 5.23
N LYS A 3 12.53 48.21 6.43
CA LYS A 3 13.32 46.99 6.66
C LYS A 3 12.36 45.79 6.57
N VAL A 4 12.43 45.05 5.47
CA VAL A 4 11.65 43.82 5.27
C VAL A 4 12.30 42.72 6.09
N PHE A 5 11.62 42.29 7.15
CA PHE A 5 12.00 41.09 7.90
C PHE A 5 11.21 39.91 7.35
N THR A 6 11.90 39.00 6.66
CA THR A 6 11.34 37.70 6.28
C THR A 6 11.38 36.80 7.51
N ILE A 7 10.22 36.52 8.10
CA ILE A 7 10.11 35.51 9.16
C ILE A 7 10.01 34.15 8.45
N PRO A 8 11.00 33.26 8.54
CA PRO A 8 10.88 31.92 7.98
C PRO A 8 9.85 31.16 8.83
N VAL A 9 8.67 30.92 8.28
CA VAL A 9 7.70 30.01 8.89
C VAL A 9 8.16 28.60 8.55
N PRO A 10 8.64 27.80 9.52
CA PRO A 10 8.92 26.39 9.23
C PRO A 10 7.62 25.74 8.78
N PRO A 11 7.62 24.94 7.70
CA PRO A 11 6.44 24.20 7.32
C PRO A 11 6.00 23.36 8.52
N LYS A 12 4.71 23.41 8.86
CA LYS A 12 4.13 22.60 9.92
C LYS A 12 4.26 21.12 9.55
N LEU A 13 5.39 20.51 9.90
CA LEU A 13 5.62 19.07 9.70
C LEU A 13 4.64 18.23 10.54
N THR A 14 4.00 18.82 11.53
CA THR A 14 2.94 18.22 12.36
C THR A 14 1.62 18.00 11.62
N ASP A 15 1.40 18.64 10.47
CA ASP A 15 0.21 18.39 9.63
C ASP A 15 0.41 17.23 8.65
N ARG A 16 1.59 16.57 8.66
CA ARG A 16 1.67 15.17 8.25
C ARG A 16 0.90 14.39 9.32
N LYS A 17 -0.42 14.34 9.16
CA LYS A 17 -1.31 13.42 9.85
C LYS A 17 -0.62 12.06 9.73
N GLU A 18 0.06 11.63 10.78
CA GLU A 18 0.52 10.25 10.86
C GLU A 18 -0.77 9.47 10.71
N ARG A 19 -0.97 8.87 9.53
CA ARG A 19 -2.15 8.06 9.28
C ARG A 19 -2.12 7.00 10.36
N GLU A 20 -3.04 7.14 11.33
CA GLU A 20 -3.16 6.22 12.46
C GLU A 20 -3.13 4.81 11.90
N ARG A 21 -2.12 4.05 12.34
CA ARG A 21 -1.83 2.72 11.85
C ARG A 21 -2.90 1.78 12.36
N THR A 22 -4.05 1.78 11.68
CA THR A 22 -5.14 0.87 12.01
C THR A 22 -4.85 -0.44 11.32
N SER A 23 -4.62 -1.50 12.09
CA SER A 23 -4.61 -2.89 11.60
C SER A 23 -6.05 -3.29 11.26
N ASP A 24 -6.64 -2.64 10.27
CA ASP A 24 -8.01 -2.92 9.85
C ASP A 24 -8.07 -4.37 9.36
N PRO A 25 -8.87 -5.25 9.98
CA PRO A 25 -8.99 -6.66 9.57
C PRO A 25 -9.33 -6.81 8.08
N ARG A 26 -10.08 -5.85 7.51
CA ARG A 26 -10.43 -5.83 6.08
C ARG A 26 -9.21 -5.72 5.17
N TYR A 27 -8.14 -5.10 5.65
CA TYR A 27 -6.90 -4.97 4.91
C TYR A 27 -6.17 -6.32 4.78
N VAL A 28 -6.18 -7.12 5.86
CA VAL A 28 -5.59 -8.48 5.88
C VAL A 28 -6.44 -9.44 5.05
N ASP A 29 -7.77 -9.37 5.17
CA ASP A 29 -8.68 -10.20 4.39
C ASP A 29 -8.58 -9.89 2.88
N GLY A 30 -8.47 -8.62 2.51
CA GLY A 30 -8.24 -8.21 1.12
C GLY A 30 -6.92 -8.74 0.56
N GLN A 31 -5.85 -8.72 1.36
CA GLN A 31 -4.57 -9.28 0.96
C GLN A 31 -4.64 -10.80 0.76
N ARG A 32 -5.28 -11.52 1.69
CA ARG A 32 -5.49 -12.98 1.60
C ARG A 32 -6.26 -13.36 0.34
N LEU A 33 -7.36 -12.65 0.06
CA LEU A 33 -8.19 -12.89 -1.11
C LEU A 33 -7.41 -12.70 -2.42
N LEU A 34 -6.57 -11.67 -2.51
CA LEU A 34 -5.75 -11.43 -3.72
C LEU A 34 -4.66 -12.49 -3.89
N VAL A 35 -4.04 -12.94 -2.80
CA VAL A 35 -3.07 -14.04 -2.84
C VAL A 35 -3.73 -15.34 -3.30
N GLU A 36 -4.92 -15.64 -2.80
CA GLU A 36 -5.67 -16.83 -3.19
C GLU A 36 -6.12 -16.77 -4.66
N ALA A 37 -6.55 -15.60 -5.13
CA ALA A 37 -6.84 -15.38 -6.55
C ALA A 37 -5.62 -15.63 -7.45
N MET A 38 -4.44 -15.13 -7.07
CA MET A 38 -3.20 -15.40 -7.81
C MET A 38 -2.84 -16.89 -7.80
N ARG A 39 -3.04 -17.58 -6.67
CA ARG A 39 -2.84 -19.03 -6.57
C ARG A 39 -3.76 -19.79 -7.54
N TYR A 40 -5.04 -19.42 -7.59
CA TYR A 40 -6.02 -20.02 -8.49
C TYR A 40 -5.63 -19.82 -9.97
N LEU A 41 -5.25 -18.59 -10.34
CA LEU A 41 -4.80 -18.28 -11.70
C LEU A 41 -3.56 -19.08 -12.11
N ALA A 42 -2.60 -19.23 -11.20
CA ALA A 42 -1.39 -20.00 -11.43
C ALA A 42 -1.66 -21.52 -11.54
N GLN A 43 -2.62 -22.04 -10.78
CA GLN A 43 -3.04 -23.45 -10.86
C GLN A 43 -3.85 -23.77 -12.12
N THR A 44 -4.64 -22.80 -12.60
CA THR A 44 -5.53 -23.00 -13.75
C THR A 44 -4.75 -22.97 -15.06
N ASP A 45 -3.99 -21.90 -15.30
CA ASP A 45 -3.07 -21.79 -16.44
C ASP A 45 -2.09 -20.64 -16.20
N PRO A 46 -0.83 -20.91 -15.82
CA PRO A 46 0.13 -19.86 -15.49
C PRO A 46 0.62 -19.07 -16.72
N ILE A 47 0.54 -19.65 -17.93
CA ILE A 47 1.02 -18.98 -19.15
C ILE A 47 -0.04 -18.00 -19.62
N SER A 48 -1.28 -18.45 -19.75
CA SER A 48 -2.38 -17.60 -20.20
C SER A 48 -2.72 -16.52 -19.18
N ASN A 49 -2.53 -16.77 -17.88
CA ASN A 49 -2.87 -15.82 -16.81
C ASN A 49 -1.70 -14.94 -16.34
N ARG A 50 -0.53 -15.00 -17.00
CA ARG A 50 0.68 -14.28 -16.56
C ARG A 50 0.44 -12.79 -16.29
N ASN A 51 -0.21 -12.10 -17.23
CA ASN A 51 -0.47 -10.66 -17.12
C ASN A 51 -1.41 -10.32 -15.95
N ALA A 52 -2.39 -11.19 -15.67
CA ALA A 52 -3.29 -11.01 -14.55
C ALA A 52 -2.57 -11.22 -13.22
N ILE A 53 -1.73 -12.25 -13.12
CA ILE A 53 -0.90 -12.51 -11.93
C ILE A 53 0.06 -11.35 -11.68
N GLU A 54 0.68 -10.81 -12.73
CA GLU A 54 1.59 -9.66 -12.64
C GLU A 54 0.87 -8.40 -12.14
N LEU A 55 -0.30 -8.08 -12.71
CA LEU A 55 -1.12 -6.95 -12.28
C LEU A 55 -1.50 -7.06 -10.79
N LEU A 56 -1.96 -8.23 -10.36
CA LEU A 56 -2.34 -8.48 -8.98
C LEU A 56 -1.12 -8.43 -8.04
N SER A 57 0.03 -8.93 -8.48
CA SER A 57 1.28 -8.87 -7.72
C SER A 57 1.74 -7.42 -7.50
N GLU A 58 1.67 -6.58 -8.53
CA GLU A 58 2.01 -5.16 -8.43
C GLU A 58 1.02 -4.40 -7.56
N HIS A 59 -0.28 -4.68 -7.69
CA HIS A 59 -1.28 -4.13 -6.78
C HIS A 59 -0.97 -4.50 -5.33
N VAL A 60 -0.60 -5.76 -5.08
CA VAL A 60 -0.33 -6.22 -3.73
C VAL A 60 0.90 -5.51 -3.13
N ARG A 61 1.99 -5.39 -3.90
CA ARG A 61 3.24 -4.73 -3.48
C ARG A 61 3.08 -3.23 -3.23
N THR A 62 2.22 -2.56 -3.98
CA THR A 62 2.06 -1.09 -3.92
C THR A 62 0.97 -0.64 -2.94
N ARG A 63 -0.04 -1.48 -2.71
CA ARG A 63 -1.21 -1.13 -1.88
C ARG A 63 -1.19 -1.79 -0.50
N PHE A 64 -0.57 -2.97 -0.35
CA PHE A 64 -0.37 -3.59 0.97
C PHE A 64 0.99 -3.23 1.57
N ARG A 65 1.01 -2.98 2.87
CA ARG A 65 2.24 -2.76 3.63
C ARG A 65 2.93 -4.10 3.89
N MET A 66 4.25 -4.16 3.69
CA MET A 66 5.04 -5.35 4.02
C MET A 66 5.02 -5.74 5.51
N THR A 67 4.69 -4.80 6.41
CA THR A 67 4.57 -5.07 7.86
C THR A 67 3.28 -5.81 8.23
N ASP A 68 2.24 -5.66 7.40
CA ASP A 68 0.96 -6.35 7.57
C ASP A 68 1.09 -7.68 6.81
N SER A 69 1.79 -8.64 7.42
CA SER A 69 1.94 -9.97 6.85
C SER A 69 0.71 -10.82 7.18
N PRO A 70 0.05 -11.44 6.20
CA PRO A 70 -1.08 -12.33 6.46
C PRO A 70 -0.64 -13.69 7.04
N LEU A 71 0.69 -13.92 7.11
CA LEU A 71 1.38 -15.11 7.62
C LEU A 71 1.81 -14.97 9.09
N GLY A 72 1.15 -14.10 9.85
CA GLY A 72 1.41 -13.90 11.29
C GLY A 72 1.51 -15.20 12.07
#